data_AF-A0A844H0J1-F1
#
_entry.id   AF-A0A844H0J1-F1
#
_cell.length_a   1.000
_cell.length_b   1.000
_cell.length_c   1.000
_cell.angle_alpha   90.00
_cell.angle_beta   90.00
_cell.angle_gamma   90.00
#
_symmetry.space_group_name_H-M   'P 1'
#
loop_
_entity.id
_entity.type
_entity.pdbx_description
1 polymer ?
#
loop_
_entity_poly.entity_id
_entity_poly.type
_entity_poly.pdbx_seq_one_letter_code
_entity_poly.pdbx_strand_id
1 'polypeptide(L)'
;MSSAADLIARFEGFRETPYWDVNALRAGYGSDTVTLADGRVVPVSSGITVSREDAARDLDRRISREFQPSVVNALGQDAYNALSPDQQSVLTSLAYNYGAGAWNKGLRSVAAAVKTPGTEDDIAAIRALGGHNGGINAKRRNAEADLYAGGGQTYGGSSGPEPAPGFDPSAYLAMLEQRAQGQQQDRAWQRATTHTPLRTTDITNALAAPQAQFYGDWLRG
;
A
#
# COMPACT_ATOMS: atom_id res chain seq x y z
N MET A 1 13.72 1.52 5.85
CA MET A 1 13.13 1.68 4.51
C MET A 1 11.72 2.16 4.70
N SER A 2 11.34 3.29 4.10
CA SER A 2 9.96 3.79 4.18
C SER A 2 9.17 3.21 3.01
N SER A 3 7.97 2.66 3.24
CA SER A 3 7.10 2.29 2.12
C SER A 3 6.49 3.55 1.49
N ALA A 4 6.02 3.46 0.24
CA ALA A 4 5.25 4.53 -0.40
C ALA A 4 3.99 4.88 0.40
N ALA A 5 3.35 3.88 1.02
CA ALA A 5 2.17 4.07 1.85
C ALA A 5 2.50 4.91 3.09
N ASP A 6 3.59 4.58 3.79
CA ASP A 6 4.06 5.36 4.96
C ASP A 6 4.37 6.80 4.58
N LEU A 7 5.05 7.01 3.45
CA LEU A 7 5.45 8.33 3.00
C LEU A 7 4.22 9.18 2.65
N ILE A 8 3.26 8.61 1.93
CA ILE A 8 2.01 9.30 1.57
C ILE A 8 1.21 9.59 2.84
N ALA A 9 1.01 8.61 3.73
CA ALA A 9 0.26 8.79 4.96
C ALA A 9 0.86 9.88 5.86
N ARG A 10 2.20 9.99 5.93
CA ARG A 10 2.91 11.07 6.63
C ARG A 10 2.60 12.45 6.07
N PHE A 11 2.49 12.60 4.75
CA PHE A 11 2.23 13.90 4.13
C PHE A 11 0.75 14.28 4.12
N GLU A 12 -0.14 13.33 3.84
CA GLU A 12 -1.57 13.61 3.69
C GLU A 12 -2.27 13.73 5.05
N GLY A 13 -1.78 13.01 6.06
CA GLY A 13 -2.51 12.81 7.31
C GLY A 13 -3.80 12.00 7.10
N PHE A 14 -4.47 11.67 8.21
CA PHE A 14 -5.72 10.90 8.16
C PHE A 14 -6.91 11.77 8.53
N ARG A 15 -8.00 11.63 7.75
CA ARG A 15 -9.29 12.27 8.02
C ARG A 15 -10.40 11.23 8.03
N GLU A 16 -11.02 11.05 9.18
CA GLU A 16 -12.09 10.08 9.38
C GLU A 16 -13.39 10.48 8.65
N THR A 17 -13.72 11.77 8.68
CA THR A 17 -14.97 12.31 8.14
C THR A 17 -14.78 12.87 6.73
N PRO A 18 -15.73 12.62 5.81
CA PRO A 18 -15.70 13.16 4.47
C PRO A 18 -15.70 14.69 4.43
N TYR A 19 -14.90 15.28 3.54
CA TYR A 19 -14.94 16.69 3.19
C TYR A 19 -15.04 16.87 1.68
N TRP A 20 -15.68 17.94 1.24
CA TRP A 20 -15.75 18.26 -0.18
C TRP A 20 -14.42 18.83 -0.69
N ASP A 21 -13.93 18.28 -1.79
CA ASP A 21 -12.75 18.76 -2.49
C ASP A 21 -13.03 18.82 -3.98
N VAL A 22 -13.10 20.04 -4.52
CA VAL A 22 -13.32 20.43 -5.94
C VAL A 22 -14.45 19.68 -6.67
N ASN A 23 -14.30 18.37 -6.87
CA ASN A 23 -15.15 17.48 -7.64
C ASN A 23 -15.66 16.23 -6.91
N ALA A 24 -15.17 15.91 -5.70
CA ALA A 24 -15.56 14.70 -4.97
C ALA A 24 -15.46 14.89 -3.45
N LEU A 25 -16.16 14.02 -2.72
CA LEU A 25 -15.91 13.86 -1.29
C LEU A 25 -14.62 13.06 -1.08
N ARG A 26 -13.81 13.50 -0.12
CA ARG A 26 -12.52 12.89 0.23
C ARG A 26 -12.51 12.51 1.70
N ALA A 27 -11.90 11.37 2.02
CA ALA A 27 -11.67 10.90 3.39
C ALA A 27 -10.41 10.01 3.44
N GLY A 28 -10.09 9.47 4.61
CA GLY A 28 -8.90 8.66 4.83
C GLY A 28 -7.63 9.47 4.60
N TYR A 29 -6.75 8.97 3.73
CA TYR A 29 -5.51 9.65 3.32
C TYR A 29 -5.69 10.56 2.10
N GLY A 30 -6.89 11.13 1.88
CA GLY A 30 -7.20 11.99 0.72
C GLY A 30 -7.80 11.23 -0.47
N SER A 31 -8.42 10.06 -0.25
CA SER A 31 -9.04 9.26 -1.30
C SER A 31 -10.52 9.59 -1.49
N ASP A 32 -11.02 9.46 -2.72
CA ASP A 32 -12.46 9.46 -3.05
C ASP A 32 -13.08 8.06 -3.00
N THR A 33 -12.28 7.05 -2.65
CA THR A 33 -12.72 5.68 -2.43
C THR A 33 -12.25 5.14 -1.09
N VAL A 34 -12.90 4.06 -0.64
CA VAL A 34 -12.52 3.26 0.51
C VAL A 34 -12.54 1.79 0.09
N THR A 35 -11.57 1.01 0.56
CA THR A 35 -11.53 -0.44 0.34
C THR A 35 -11.86 -1.15 1.64
N LEU A 36 -13.01 -1.81 1.67
CA LEU A 36 -13.55 -2.49 2.84
C LEU A 36 -12.78 -3.79 3.15
N ALA A 37 -13.00 -4.34 4.33
CA ALA A 37 -12.39 -5.60 4.77
C ALA A 37 -12.67 -6.80 3.84
N ASP A 38 -13.83 -6.81 3.18
CA ASP A 38 -14.21 -7.83 2.18
C ASP A 38 -13.62 -7.57 0.78
N GLY A 39 -12.80 -6.52 0.63
CA GLY A 39 -12.15 -6.14 -0.62
C GLY A 39 -13.00 -5.31 -1.57
N ARG A 40 -14.27 -5.01 -1.23
CA ARG A 40 -15.09 -4.11 -2.04
C ARG A 40 -14.54 -2.69 -1.98
N VAL A 41 -14.52 -2.03 -3.14
CA VAL A 41 -14.20 -0.61 -3.27
C VAL A 41 -15.50 0.16 -3.33
N VAL A 42 -15.68 1.13 -2.44
CA VAL A 42 -16.86 1.99 -2.37
C VAL A 42 -16.46 3.46 -2.46
N PRO A 43 -17.25 4.33 -3.12
CA PRO A 43 -16.98 5.76 -3.12
C PRO A 43 -17.17 6.36 -1.73
N VAL A 44 -16.37 7.36 -1.41
CA VAL A 44 -16.60 8.20 -0.24
C VAL A 44 -17.88 9.00 -0.46
N SER A 45 -18.84 8.87 0.46
CA SER A 45 -20.14 9.54 0.39
C SER A 45 -20.47 10.24 1.71
N SER A 46 -21.45 11.13 1.69
CA SER A 46 -21.83 11.88 2.89
C SER A 46 -22.34 10.94 3.98
N GLY A 47 -21.93 11.18 5.23
CA GLY A 47 -22.41 10.44 6.40
C GLY A 47 -21.73 9.09 6.64
N ILE A 48 -20.74 8.70 5.83
CA ILE A 48 -19.88 7.55 6.16
C ILE A 48 -18.76 7.98 7.10
N THR A 49 -18.31 7.04 7.93
CA THR A 49 -17.08 7.14 8.70
C THR A 49 -16.06 6.21 8.09
N VAL A 50 -14.87 6.70 7.78
CA VAL A 50 -13.78 5.89 7.20
C VAL A 50 -12.84 5.48 8.31
N SER A 51 -12.61 4.17 8.49
CA SER A 51 -11.62 3.66 9.43
C SER A 51 -10.20 3.85 8.89
N ARG A 52 -9.20 3.90 9.79
CA ARG A 52 -7.78 3.98 9.39
C ARG A 52 -7.37 2.76 8.60
N GLU A 53 -7.91 1.60 8.96
CA GLU A 53 -7.65 0.30 8.35
C GLU A 53 -8.21 0.23 6.94
N ASP A 54 -9.44 0.70 6.71
CA ASP A 54 -10.04 0.73 5.38
C ASP A 54 -9.37 1.78 4.47
N ALA A 55 -8.98 2.93 5.04
CA ALA A 55 -8.21 3.94 4.32
C ALA A 55 -6.82 3.41 3.92
N ALA A 56 -6.15 2.66 4.80
CA ALA A 56 -4.86 2.04 4.51
C ALA A 56 -5.00 0.92 3.46
N ARG A 57 -6.07 0.12 3.54
CA ARG A 57 -6.42 -0.85 2.50
C ARG A 57 -6.58 -0.19 1.14
N ASP A 58 -7.31 0.92 1.09
CA ASP A 58 -7.52 1.65 -0.16
C ASP A 58 -6.21 2.23 -0.69
N LEU A 59 -5.41 2.87 0.18
CA LEU A 59 -4.11 3.44 -0.20
C LEU A 59 -3.20 2.38 -0.82
N ASP A 60 -3.05 1.21 -0.20
CA ASP A 60 -2.21 0.13 -0.74
C ASP A 60 -2.74 -0.42 -2.06
N ARG A 61 -4.06 -0.56 -2.18
CA ARG A 61 -4.70 -0.98 -3.44
C ARG A 61 -4.37 0.03 -4.55
N ARG A 62 -4.49 1.33 -4.28
CA ARG A 62 -4.23 2.37 -5.28
C ARG A 62 -2.75 2.48 -5.61
N ILE A 63 -1.85 2.35 -4.63
CA ILE A 63 -0.41 2.26 -4.87
C ILE A 63 -0.10 1.14 -5.84
N SER A 64 -0.58 -0.08 -5.55
CA SER A 64 -0.27 -1.27 -6.35
C SER A 64 -0.96 -1.32 -7.71
N ARG A 65 -2.13 -0.71 -7.88
CA ARG A 65 -2.94 -0.80 -9.11
C ARG A 65 -2.90 0.43 -10.00
N GLU A 66 -2.61 1.60 -9.44
CA GLU A 66 -2.74 2.88 -10.14
C GLU A 66 -1.39 3.60 -10.17
N PHE A 67 -0.81 3.89 -9.00
CA PHE A 67 0.32 4.82 -8.92
C PHE A 67 1.67 4.20 -9.26
N GLN A 68 2.03 3.08 -8.62
CA GLN A 68 3.28 2.38 -8.92
C GLN A 68 3.33 1.90 -10.39
N PRO A 69 2.26 1.29 -10.95
CA PRO A 69 2.24 0.97 -12.38
C PRO A 69 2.39 2.19 -13.29
N SER A 70 1.84 3.35 -12.91
CA SER A 70 2.02 4.57 -13.70
C SER A 70 3.48 5.04 -13.76
N VAL A 71 4.23 4.85 -12.67
CA VAL A 71 5.67 5.16 -12.62
C VAL A 71 6.43 4.22 -13.55
N VAL A 72 6.16 2.91 -13.45
CA VAL A 72 6.76 1.90 -14.32
C VAL A 72 6.47 2.19 -15.79
N ASN A 73 5.23 2.54 -16.14
CA ASN A 73 4.85 2.90 -17.51
C ASN A 73 5.58 4.16 -17.99
N ALA A 74 5.79 5.13 -17.10
CA ALA A 74 6.48 6.37 -17.44
C ALA A 74 7.98 6.16 -17.68
N LEU A 75 8.63 5.37 -16.83
CA LEU A 75 10.09 5.20 -16.83
C LEU A 75 10.57 4.02 -17.70
N GLY A 76 9.77 2.97 -17.80
CA GLY A 76 10.20 1.64 -18.23
C GLY A 76 10.61 0.78 -17.04
N GLN A 77 10.43 -0.54 -17.19
CA GLN A 77 10.66 -1.52 -16.12
C GLN A 77 12.12 -1.53 -15.62
N ASP A 78 13.09 -1.47 -16.53
CA ASP A 78 14.50 -1.55 -16.19
C ASP A 78 14.97 -0.33 -15.38
N ALA A 79 14.59 0.87 -15.82
CA ALA A 79 14.89 2.10 -15.10
C ALA A 79 14.24 2.09 -13.71
N TYR A 80 12.99 1.61 -13.61
CA TYR A 80 12.31 1.49 -12.32
C TYR A 80 12.99 0.48 -11.37
N ASN A 81 13.42 -0.67 -11.89
CA ASN A 81 14.09 -1.71 -11.11
C ASN A 81 15.48 -1.28 -10.61
N ALA A 82 16.13 -0.34 -11.31
CA ALA A 82 17.40 0.23 -10.90
C ALA A 82 17.28 1.22 -9.71
N LEU A 83 16.07 1.69 -9.42
CA LEU A 83 15.82 2.61 -8.31
C LEU A 83 15.86 1.89 -6.96
N SER A 84 16.33 2.59 -5.94
CA SER A 84 16.21 2.11 -4.56
C SER A 84 14.76 2.15 -4.07
N PRO A 85 14.41 1.40 -3.02
CA PRO A 85 13.05 1.42 -2.47
C PRO A 85 12.55 2.81 -2.04
N ASP A 86 13.45 3.66 -1.53
CA ASP A 86 13.10 5.03 -1.14
C ASP A 86 12.83 5.90 -2.38
N GLN A 87 13.64 5.75 -3.45
CA GLN A 87 13.39 6.43 -4.73
C GLN A 87 12.07 5.99 -5.36
N GLN A 88 11.77 4.69 -5.37
CA GLN A 88 10.49 4.16 -5.84
C GLN A 88 9.31 4.74 -5.04
N SER A 89 9.47 4.88 -3.73
CA SER A 89 8.45 5.42 -2.82
C SER A 89 8.18 6.91 -3.08
N VAL A 90 9.23 7.70 -3.30
CA VAL A 90 9.10 9.13 -3.65
C VAL A 90 8.36 9.31 -4.99
N LEU A 91 8.74 8.56 -6.03
CA LEU A 91 8.06 8.67 -7.33
C LEU A 91 6.59 8.25 -7.25
N THR A 92 6.29 7.26 -6.41
CA THR A 92 4.90 6.86 -6.14
C THR A 92 4.13 7.95 -5.39
N SER A 93 4.75 8.63 -4.41
CA SER A 93 4.16 9.80 -3.73
C SER A 93 3.87 10.95 -4.70
N LEU A 94 4.76 11.20 -5.66
CA LEU A 94 4.54 12.21 -6.70
C LEU A 94 3.33 11.84 -7.58
N ALA A 95 3.23 10.59 -8.02
CA ALA A 95 2.07 10.09 -8.77
C ALA A 95 0.77 10.16 -7.97
N TYR A 96 0.82 9.94 -6.65
CA TYR A 96 -0.32 10.13 -5.76
C TYR A 96 -0.79 11.59 -5.77
N ASN A 97 0.14 12.54 -5.60
CA ASN A 97 -0.18 13.96 -5.46
C ASN A 97 -0.59 14.64 -6.77
N TYR A 98 0.00 14.26 -7.90
CA TYR A 98 -0.31 14.83 -9.22
C TYR A 98 -1.34 14.01 -10.01
N GLY A 99 -1.60 12.78 -9.59
CA GLY A 99 -2.39 11.79 -10.31
C GLY A 99 -1.54 10.90 -11.23
N ALA A 100 -1.96 9.64 -11.38
CA ALA A 100 -1.28 8.61 -12.17
C ALA A 100 -1.05 9.00 -13.65
N GLY A 101 -1.88 9.88 -14.20
CA GLY A 101 -1.76 10.36 -15.58
C GLY A 101 -0.84 11.57 -15.77
N ALA A 102 -0.13 12.04 -14.75
CA ALA A 102 0.63 13.29 -14.80
C ALA A 102 2.06 13.17 -15.36
N TRP A 103 2.54 11.95 -15.61
CA TRP A 103 3.91 11.67 -16.07
C TRP A 103 4.29 12.26 -17.43
N ASN A 104 3.31 12.58 -18.28
CA ASN A 104 3.53 13.33 -19.53
C ASN A 104 3.09 14.81 -19.44
N LYS A 105 2.71 15.27 -18.24
CA LYS A 105 2.25 16.64 -17.94
C LYS A 105 3.13 17.23 -16.82
N GLY A 106 2.57 17.45 -15.64
CA GLY A 106 3.24 18.09 -14.51
C GLY A 106 4.45 17.32 -13.96
N LEU A 107 4.58 16.02 -14.25
CA LEU A 107 5.71 15.19 -13.83
C LEU A 107 6.70 14.88 -14.98
N ARG A 108 6.53 15.50 -16.15
CA ARG A 108 7.33 15.19 -17.35
C ARG A 108 8.82 15.43 -17.15
N SER A 109 9.21 16.50 -16.45
CA SER A 109 10.62 16.82 -16.17
C SER A 109 11.27 15.73 -15.32
N VAL A 110 10.59 15.27 -14.25
CA VAL A 110 11.07 14.19 -13.40
C VAL A 110 11.19 12.89 -14.18
N ALA A 111 10.18 12.53 -14.99
CA ALA A 111 10.24 11.32 -15.83
C ALA A 111 11.44 11.32 -16.78
N ALA A 112 11.77 12.47 -17.36
CA ALA A 112 12.91 12.62 -18.26
C ALA A 112 14.25 12.49 -17.52
N ALA A 113 14.39 13.14 -16.36
CA ALA A 113 15.61 13.11 -15.57
C ALA A 113 15.92 11.69 -15.05
N VAL A 114 14.92 10.99 -14.50
CA VAL A 114 15.13 9.64 -13.92
C VAL A 114 15.49 8.59 -14.98
N LYS A 115 15.05 8.76 -16.23
CA LYS A 115 15.43 7.88 -17.35
C LYS A 115 16.91 7.95 -17.70
N THR A 116 17.65 8.93 -17.20
CA THR A 116 19.10 9.07 -17.37
C THR A 116 19.75 9.07 -15.99
N PRO A 117 19.93 7.88 -15.37
CA PRO A 117 20.40 7.77 -13.99
C PRO A 117 21.77 8.42 -13.78
N GLY A 118 21.96 9.09 -12.64
CA GLY A 118 23.27 9.56 -12.18
C GLY A 118 23.65 11.00 -12.56
N THR A 119 22.69 11.82 -12.97
CA THR A 119 22.87 13.29 -13.05
C THR A 119 22.09 13.94 -11.92
N GLU A 120 22.60 15.01 -11.32
CA GLU A 120 21.93 15.81 -10.27
C GLU A 120 20.56 16.39 -10.72
N ASP A 121 20.19 16.16 -11.98
CA ASP A 121 18.97 16.61 -12.65
C ASP A 121 17.69 16.00 -12.05
N ASP A 122 17.72 14.80 -11.45
CA ASP A 122 16.53 14.15 -10.88
C ASP A 122 16.05 14.83 -9.59
N ILE A 123 16.95 15.04 -8.62
CA ILE A 123 16.71 15.78 -7.38
C ILE A 123 16.30 17.22 -7.72
N ALA A 124 17.02 17.86 -8.65
CA ALA A 124 16.68 19.20 -9.12
C ALA A 124 15.29 19.25 -9.75
N ALA A 125 14.93 18.26 -10.59
CA ALA A 125 13.61 18.17 -11.19
C ALA A 125 12.51 18.00 -10.15
N ILE A 126 12.73 17.20 -9.09
CA ILE A 126 11.77 17.04 -7.99
C ILE A 126 11.61 18.36 -7.22
N ARG A 127 12.71 19.05 -6.87
CA ARG A 127 12.64 20.36 -6.19
C ARG A 127 11.94 21.42 -7.03
N ALA A 128 12.17 21.41 -8.35
CA ALA A 128 11.56 22.37 -9.28
C ALA A 128 10.02 22.28 -9.28
N LEU A 129 9.45 21.10 -9.03
CA LEU A 129 7.99 20.94 -8.84
C LEU A 129 7.46 21.78 -7.66
N GLY A 130 8.33 22.24 -6.75
CA GLY A 130 7.96 23.09 -5.62
C GLY A 130 7.35 24.42 -6.05
N GLY A 131 7.68 24.93 -7.24
CA GLY A 131 7.09 26.14 -7.79
C GLY A 131 5.65 25.98 -8.30
N HIS A 132 5.16 24.74 -8.47
CA HIS A 132 3.79 24.49 -8.90
C HIS A 132 2.78 24.97 -7.85
N ASN A 133 1.57 25.34 -8.30
CA ASN A 133 0.50 25.89 -7.46
C ASN A 133 0.97 27.06 -6.57
N GLY A 134 1.84 27.93 -7.10
CA GLY A 134 2.32 29.11 -6.39
C GLY A 134 3.19 28.80 -5.16
N GLY A 135 3.82 27.64 -5.09
CA GLY A 135 4.72 27.30 -3.98
C GLY A 135 4.10 26.50 -2.85
N ILE A 136 2.78 26.20 -2.89
CA ILE A 136 2.06 25.54 -1.80
C ILE A 136 2.73 24.22 -1.38
N ASN A 137 3.21 23.44 -2.35
CA ASN A 137 3.84 22.14 -2.10
C ASN A 137 5.38 22.20 -1.99
N ALA A 138 6.00 23.38 -1.97
CA ALA A 138 7.46 23.51 -1.99
C ALA A 138 8.15 22.74 -0.85
N LYS A 139 7.60 22.80 0.37
CA LYS A 139 8.13 22.03 1.52
C LYS A 139 8.08 20.51 1.27
N ARG A 140 6.95 19.99 0.78
CA ARG A 140 6.80 18.56 0.44
C ARG A 140 7.77 18.15 -0.66
N ARG A 141 7.90 18.95 -1.72
CA ARG A 141 8.82 18.65 -2.84
C ARG A 141 10.28 18.63 -2.40
N ASN A 142 10.69 19.52 -1.52
CA ASN A 142 12.03 19.49 -0.93
C ASN A 142 12.26 18.24 -0.09
N ALA A 143 11.31 17.88 0.79
CA ALA A 143 11.41 16.66 1.59
C ALA A 143 11.45 15.38 0.74
N GLU A 144 10.64 15.31 -0.31
CA GLU A 144 10.67 14.19 -1.26
C GLU A 144 12.01 14.14 -2.01
N ALA A 145 12.58 15.28 -2.40
CA ALA A 145 13.89 15.34 -3.04
C ALA A 145 15.04 14.92 -2.09
N ASP A 146 14.99 15.32 -0.82
CA ASP A 146 15.95 14.93 0.20
C ASP A 146 15.93 13.42 0.45
N LEU A 147 14.73 12.82 0.55
CA LEU A 147 14.57 11.37 0.67
C LEU A 147 15.05 10.64 -0.58
N TYR A 148 14.75 11.18 -1.77
CA TYR A 148 15.20 10.62 -3.04
C TYR A 148 16.74 10.58 -3.13
N ALA A 149 17.40 11.67 -2.71
CA ALA A 149 18.85 11.78 -2.67
C ALA A 149 19.47 10.79 -1.66
N GLY A 150 18.86 10.65 -0.49
CA GLY A 150 19.26 9.66 0.53
C GLY A 150 19.13 8.20 0.07
N GLY A 151 18.27 7.93 -0.92
CA GLY A 151 18.11 6.61 -1.52
C GLY A 151 19.36 6.06 -2.24
N GLY A 152 20.39 6.87 -2.47
CA GLY A 152 21.70 6.47 -3.03
C GLY A 152 22.86 6.46 -2.02
N GLN A 153 22.62 6.80 -0.75
CA GLN A 153 23.63 6.84 0.31
C GLN A 153 23.09 6.12 1.55
N THR A 154 23.71 5.00 1.94
CA THR A 154 23.53 4.42 3.26
C THR A 154 24.00 5.42 4.33
N TYR A 155 23.09 6.25 4.84
CA TYR A 155 23.36 7.13 5.96
C TYR A 155 22.43 6.83 7.14
N GLY A 156 23.05 6.41 8.24
CA GLY A 156 22.38 6.19 9.51
C GLY A 156 21.86 7.50 10.09
N GLY A 157 20.63 7.45 10.59
CA GLY A 157 20.10 8.44 11.53
C GLY A 157 19.88 9.83 10.96
N SER A 158 18.91 10.00 10.08
CA SER A 158 18.21 11.29 9.99
C SER A 158 16.71 11.06 10.01
N SER A 159 16.05 11.69 10.97
CA SER A 159 14.60 11.80 11.03
C SER A 159 14.11 12.41 9.72
N GLY A 160 13.33 11.63 8.96
CA GLY A 160 12.68 12.08 7.75
C GLY A 160 11.76 13.29 7.98
N PRO A 161 11.04 13.75 6.95
CA PRO A 161 10.22 14.95 7.05
C PRO A 161 9.26 14.93 8.26
N GLU A 162 9.06 16.10 8.86
CA GLU A 162 8.11 16.29 9.95
C GLU A 162 6.73 15.79 9.51
N PRO A 163 6.13 14.83 10.23
CA PRO A 163 4.86 14.24 9.84
C PRO A 163 3.73 15.26 9.94
N ALA A 164 2.64 15.04 9.18
CA ALA A 164 1.43 15.82 9.32
C ALA A 164 0.98 15.87 10.80
N PRO A 165 0.48 17.01 11.30
CA PRO A 165 0.04 17.14 12.69
C PRO A 165 -0.94 16.02 13.09
N GLY A 166 -0.63 15.31 14.18
CA GLY A 166 -1.46 14.20 14.69
C GLY A 166 -1.22 12.84 14.01
N PHE A 167 -0.23 12.72 13.12
CA PHE A 167 0.22 11.43 12.61
C PHE A 167 1.29 10.82 13.53
N ASP A 168 1.03 9.61 14.02
CA ASP A 168 2.02 8.77 14.71
C ASP A 168 2.57 7.73 13.71
N PRO A 169 3.83 7.89 13.24
CA PRO A 169 4.45 6.95 12.32
C PRO A 169 4.59 5.54 12.86
N SER A 170 4.81 5.38 14.17
CA SER A 170 5.00 4.07 14.80
C SER A 170 3.67 3.31 14.88
N ALA A 171 2.58 4.00 15.21
CA ALA A 171 1.25 3.40 15.23
C ALA A 171 0.79 2.96 13.82
N TYR A 172 1.07 3.77 12.79
CA TYR A 172 0.74 3.43 11.41
C TYR A 172 1.55 2.22 10.91
N LEU A 173 2.86 2.20 11.18
CA LEU A 173 3.72 1.06 10.83
C LEU A 173 3.28 -0.23 11.54
N ALA A 174 2.97 -0.16 12.83
CA ALA A 174 2.46 -1.31 13.58
C ALA A 174 1.14 -1.85 13.00
N MET A 175 0.24 -0.97 12.56
CA MET A 175 -0.99 -1.36 11.86
C MET A 175 -0.69 -2.07 10.52
N LEU A 176 0.25 -1.55 9.73
CA LEU A 176 0.66 -2.20 8.47
C LEU A 176 1.28 -3.58 8.73
N GLU A 177 2.11 -3.72 9.75
CA GLU A 177 2.72 -4.99 10.15
C GLU A 177 1.65 -6.01 10.57
N GLN A 178 0.70 -5.62 11.42
CA GLN A 178 -0.41 -6.47 11.82
C GLN A 178 -1.23 -6.94 10.62
N ARG A 179 -1.47 -6.05 9.65
CA ARG A 179 -2.16 -6.42 8.40
C ARG A 179 -1.34 -7.37 7.55
N ALA A 180 -0.05 -7.12 7.39
CA ALA A 180 0.84 -7.99 6.60
C ALA A 180 0.87 -9.41 7.17
N GLN A 181 0.89 -9.53 8.51
CA GLN A 181 0.79 -10.81 9.21
C GLN A 181 -0.57 -11.48 8.99
N GLY A 182 -1.69 -10.74 9.08
CA GLY A 182 -3.03 -11.28 8.80
C GLY A 182 -3.17 -11.80 7.37
N GLN A 183 -2.68 -11.05 6.37
CA GLN A 183 -2.71 -11.47 4.97
C GLN A 183 -1.83 -12.70 4.71
N GLN A 184 -0.70 -12.82 5.39
CA GLN A 184 0.16 -14.01 5.31
C GLN A 184 -0.54 -15.23 5.92
N GLN A 185 -1.23 -15.07 7.06
CA GLN A 185 -2.02 -16.14 7.68
C GLN A 185 -3.18 -16.58 6.80
N ASP A 186 -3.95 -15.65 6.22
CA ASP A 186 -5.05 -15.99 5.30
C ASP A 186 -4.54 -16.74 4.06
N ARG A 187 -3.40 -16.32 3.50
CA ARG A 187 -2.76 -17.02 2.37
C ARG A 187 -2.25 -18.41 2.76
N ALA A 188 -1.69 -18.55 3.96
CA ALA A 188 -1.26 -19.85 4.48
C ALA A 188 -2.45 -20.78 4.69
N TRP A 189 -3.55 -20.27 5.26
CA TRP A 189 -4.82 -20.99 5.38
C TRP A 189 -5.40 -21.40 4.03
N GLN A 190 -5.48 -20.48 3.07
CA GLN A 190 -5.95 -20.78 1.72
C GLN A 190 -5.09 -21.86 1.06
N ARG A 191 -3.76 -21.76 1.12
CA ARG A 191 -2.84 -22.79 0.61
C ARG A 191 -3.04 -24.15 1.28
N ALA A 192 -3.18 -24.18 2.60
CA ALA A 192 -3.45 -25.41 3.36
C ALA A 192 -4.80 -26.04 2.99
N THR A 193 -5.81 -25.25 2.67
CA THR A 193 -7.14 -25.74 2.26
C THR A 193 -7.23 -26.15 0.78
N THR A 194 -6.31 -25.72 -0.08
CA THR A 194 -6.31 -26.02 -1.53
C THR A 194 -5.50 -27.26 -1.94
N HIS A 195 -5.09 -28.12 -1.01
CA HIS A 195 -4.48 -29.42 -1.33
C HIS A 195 -5.14 -30.56 -0.53
N THR A 196 -6.26 -31.07 -1.04
CA THR A 196 -6.62 -32.50 -1.12
C THR A 196 -7.95 -32.60 -1.88
N PRO A 197 -7.99 -32.93 -3.18
CA PRO A 197 -9.18 -33.55 -3.72
C PRO A 197 -9.23 -34.97 -3.13
N LEU A 198 -10.19 -35.24 -2.25
CA LEU A 198 -10.59 -36.62 -1.99
C LEU A 198 -11.09 -37.16 -3.33
N ARG A 199 -10.28 -37.98 -3.99
CA ARG A 199 -10.74 -38.76 -5.14
C ARG A 199 -11.83 -39.69 -4.64
N THR A 200 -13.03 -39.49 -5.14
CA THR A 200 -14.15 -40.43 -5.07
C THR A 200 -13.86 -41.62 -5.98
N THR A 201 -12.95 -42.49 -5.54
CA THR A 201 -12.84 -43.88 -5.98
C THR A 201 -12.05 -44.61 -4.91
N ASP A 202 -12.78 -45.25 -3.99
CA ASP A 202 -12.45 -46.54 -3.36
C ASP A 202 -13.44 -46.78 -2.20
N ILE A 203 -14.71 -47.00 -2.58
CA ILE A 203 -15.71 -47.60 -1.69
C ILE A 203 -15.80 -49.09 -2.06
N THR A 204 -14.75 -49.86 -1.81
CA THR A 204 -14.83 -51.31 -1.63
C THR A 204 -13.58 -51.80 -0.91
N ASN A 205 -13.79 -52.60 0.15
CA ASN A 205 -12.81 -53.33 0.96
C ASN A 205 -12.13 -52.58 2.10
N ALA A 206 -12.92 -52.34 3.16
CA ALA A 206 -12.44 -52.48 4.54
C ALA A 206 -13.58 -53.03 5.43
N LEU A 207 -14.24 -54.10 5.00
CA LEU A 207 -14.98 -55.01 5.88
C LEU A 207 -14.08 -56.21 6.16
N ALA A 208 -13.23 -56.07 7.16
CA ALA A 208 -12.58 -57.19 7.85
C ALA A 208 -12.28 -56.75 9.29
N ALA A 209 -13.33 -56.69 10.12
CA ALA A 209 -13.17 -56.64 11.56
C ALA A 209 -12.93 -58.07 12.08
N PRO A 210 -11.90 -58.33 12.91
CA PRO A 210 -11.87 -59.51 13.74
C PRO A 210 -12.78 -59.33 14.96
N GLN A 211 -13.45 -60.42 15.30
CA GLN A 211 -14.39 -60.56 16.41
C GLN A 211 -13.78 -60.19 17.77
N ALA A 212 -14.52 -59.43 18.57
CA ALA A 212 -14.47 -59.53 20.02
C ALA A 212 -15.91 -59.47 20.56
N GLN A 213 -16.37 -60.64 21.02
CA GLN A 213 -17.56 -60.81 21.85
C GLN A 213 -17.38 -60.01 23.14
N PHE A 214 -18.41 -59.32 23.63
CA PHE A 214 -18.83 -59.32 25.04
C PHE A 214 -20.23 -58.65 25.17
N TYR A 215 -21.19 -59.44 25.62
CA TYR A 215 -22.49 -59.05 26.20
C TYR A 215 -22.25 -58.02 27.33
N GLY A 216 -23.05 -56.96 27.54
CA GLY A 216 -24.48 -56.96 27.80
C GLY A 216 -24.70 -56.93 29.32
N ASP A 217 -25.08 -55.77 29.88
CA ASP A 217 -26.05 -55.63 30.98
C ASP A 217 -26.12 -54.18 31.52
N TRP A 218 -27.31 -53.59 31.38
CA TRP A 218 -27.77 -52.42 32.11
C TRP A 218 -29.01 -52.82 32.91
N LEU A 219 -29.02 -52.44 34.20
CA LEU A 219 -30.16 -52.25 35.11
C LEU A 219 -30.81 -53.48 35.80
N ARG A 220 -30.39 -53.71 37.06
CA ARG A 220 -31.29 -53.89 38.21
C ARG A 220 -30.63 -53.31 39.47
N GLY A 221 -31.33 -52.41 40.16
CA GLY A 221 -30.92 -51.75 41.40
C GLY A 221 -31.54 -50.37 41.52
#